data_AF-A0A200HAR6-F1
#
_entry.id   AF-A0A200HAR6-F1
#
_cell.length_a   1.000
_cell.length_b   1.000
_cell.length_c   1.000
_cell.angle_alpha   90.00
_cell.angle_beta   90.00
_cell.angle_gamma   90.00
#
_symmetry.space_group_name_H-M   'P 1'
#
loop_
_entity.id
_entity.type
_entity.pdbx_description
1 polymer ?
#
loop_
_entity_poly.entity_id
_entity_poly.type
_entity_poly.pdbx_seq_one_letter_code
_entity_poly.pdbx_strand_id
1 'polypeptide(L)' 'MPFNLATMLRESATTFPDKPLVHVGEQSLAFAQVDEASGRFAATLLARGYAPGEAVAVQLPSLP' A
#
# COMPACT_ATOMS: atom_id res chain seq x y z
N MET A 1 9.36 15.49 -1.47
CA MET A 1 8.79 14.39 -0.66
C MET A 1 9.94 13.76 0.11
N PRO A 2 9.82 13.50 1.42
CA PRO A 2 10.85 12.78 2.16
C PRO A 2 11.01 11.36 1.58
N PHE A 3 12.26 10.88 1.51
CA PHE A 3 12.53 9.52 1.08
C PHE A 3 12.10 8.54 2.17
N ASN A 4 11.07 7.76 1.88
CA ASN A 4 10.51 6.76 2.78
C ASN A 4 9.99 5.56 1.98
N LEU A 5 9.54 4.52 2.67
CA LEU A 5 9.04 3.30 2.04
C LEU A 5 7.88 3.56 1.06
N ALA A 6 6.96 4.47 1.40
CA ALA A 6 5.82 4.78 0.54
C ALA A 6 6.29 5.41 -0.78
N THR A 7 7.28 6.32 -0.74
CA THR A 7 7.87 6.91 -1.94
C THR A 7 8.56 5.84 -2.80
N MET A 8 9.34 4.93 -2.20
CA MET A 8 10.01 3.83 -2.93
C MET A 8 9.01 2.89 -3.62
N LEU A 9 7.92 2.53 -2.93
CA LEU A 9 6.87 1.69 -3.50
C LEU A 9 6.11 2.40 -4.62
N ARG A 10 5.84 3.70 -4.46
CA ARG A 10 5.19 4.52 -5.48
C ARG A 10 6.01 4.59 -6.76
N GLU A 11 7.32 4.85 -6.64
CA GLU A 11 8.25 4.86 -7.78
C GLU A 11 8.35 3.49 -8.46
N SER A 12 8.33 2.42 -7.67
CA SER A 12 8.32 1.05 -8.21
C SER A 12 7.03 0.76 -8.96
N ALA A 13 5.88 1.22 -8.46
CA ALA A 13 4.59 1.07 -9.13
C ALA A 13 4.47 1.88 -10.42
N THR A 14 5.10 3.04 -10.52
CA THR A 14 5.17 3.79 -11.77
C THR A 14 6.13 3.15 -12.78
N THR A 15 7.23 2.56 -12.31
CA THR A 15 8.28 2.00 -13.17
C THR A 15 7.93 0.59 -13.66
N PHE A 16 7.27 -0.20 -12.82
CA PHE A 16 6.95 -1.60 -13.07
C PHE A 16 5.51 -1.95 -12.68
N PRO A 17 4.50 -1.30 -13.29
CA PRO A 17 3.10 -1.40 -12.85
C PRO A 17 2.56 -2.83 -12.85
N ASP A 18 2.94 -3.63 -13.84
CA ASP A 18 2.45 -4.99 -14.05
C ASP A 18 3.31 -6.08 -13.38
N LYS A 19 4.43 -5.71 -12.72
CA LYS A 19 5.25 -6.71 -12.02
C LYS A 19 4.54 -7.21 -10.76
N PRO A 20 4.56 -8.52 -10.48
CA PRO A 20 4.01 -9.07 -9.25
C PRO A 20 4.79 -8.53 -8.04
N LEU A 21 4.05 -8.09 -7.02
CA LEU A 21 4.58 -7.58 -5.75
C LEU A 21 4.20 -8.49 -4.57
N VAL A 22 2.94 -8.89 -4.49
CA VAL A 22 2.44 -9.75 -3.42
C VAL A 22 1.95 -11.07 -4.02
N HIS A 23 2.29 -12.18 -3.39
CA HIS A 23 1.72 -13.49 -3.68
C HIS A 23 0.87 -13.90 -2.50
N VAL A 24 -0.37 -14.31 -2.77
CA VAL A 24 -1.34 -14.78 -1.76
C VAL A 24 -1.95 -16.07 -2.26
N GLY A 25 -1.44 -17.20 -1.77
CA GLY A 25 -1.73 -18.51 -2.37
C GLY A 25 -1.42 -18.52 -3.87
N GLU A 26 -2.40 -18.88 -4.69
CA GLU A 26 -2.28 -18.93 -6.16
C GLU A 26 -2.45 -17.57 -6.84
N GLN A 27 -2.76 -16.52 -6.09
CA GLN A 27 -2.99 -15.18 -6.64
C GLN A 27 -1.73 -14.32 -6.51
N SER A 28 -1.56 -13.39 -7.44
CA SER A 28 -0.55 -12.35 -7.32
C SER A 28 -1.16 -10.98 -7.59
N LEU A 29 -0.72 -10.00 -6.80
CA LEU A 29 -1.06 -8.60 -6.99
C LEU A 29 0.15 -7.86 -7.55
N ALA A 30 -0.09 -7.13 -8.63
CA ALA A 30 0.91 -6.29 -9.26
C ALA A 30 1.14 -4.99 -8.46
N PHE A 31 2.28 -4.35 -8.66
CA PHE A 31 2.61 -3.09 -7.98
C PHE A 31 1.50 -2.04 -8.11
N ALA A 32 0.94 -1.85 -9.31
CA ALA A 32 -0.12 -0.87 -9.54
C ALA A 32 -1.39 -1.17 -8.72
N GLN A 33 -1.74 -2.45 -8.56
CA GLN A 33 -2.93 -2.86 -7.81
C GLN A 33 -2.77 -2.62 -6.31
N VAL A 34 -1.56 -2.86 -5.78
CA VAL A 34 -1.25 -2.61 -4.37
C VAL A 34 -1.19 -1.11 -4.08
N ASP A 35 -0.60 -0.31 -4.98
CA ASP A 35 -0.59 1.16 -4.86
C ASP A 35 -2.00 1.74 -4.88
N GLU A 36 -2.88 1.26 -5.77
CA GLU A 36 -4.27 1.71 -5.83
C GLU A 36 -5.04 1.33 -4.55
N ALA A 37 -4.92 0.07 -4.10
CA ALA A 37 -5.62 -0.42 -2.92
C ALA A 37 -5.16 0.29 -1.64
N SER A 38 -3.85 0.47 -1.46
CA SER A 38 -3.29 1.22 -0.33
C SER A 38 -3.66 2.70 -0.38
N GLY A 39 -3.69 3.31 -1.57
CA GLY A 39 -4.14 4.68 -1.77
C GLY A 39 -5.60 4.90 -1.35
N ARG A 40 -6.51 3.98 -1.70
CA ARG A 40 -7.91 4.04 -1.25
C ARG A 40 -8.04 3.94 0.27
N PHE A 41 -7.26 3.06 0.90
CA PHE A 41 -7.23 2.95 2.36
C PHE A 41 -6.69 4.24 3.02
N ALA A 42 -5.60 4.81 2.50
CA ALA A 42 -5.04 6.07 2.99
C ALA A 42 -6.02 7.24 2.85
N ALA A 43 -6.70 7.38 1.70
CA ALA A 43 -7.74 8.39 1.49
C ALA A 43 -8.88 8.26 2.51
N THR A 44 -9.22 7.03 2.90
CA THR A 44 -10.26 6.72 3.88
C THR A 44 -9.85 7.14 5.31
N LEU A 45 -8.56 7.01 5.65
CA LEU A 45 -8.03 7.51 6.93
C LEU A 45 -8.02 9.04 6.96
N LEU A 46 -7.56 9.68 5.89
CA LEU A 46 -7.58 11.15 5.79
C LEU A 46 -9.01 11.70 5.91
N ALA A 47 -10.00 11.07 5.26
CA ALA A 47 -11.40 11.45 5.37
C ALA A 47 -11.98 11.29 6.78
N ARG A 48 -11.37 10.44 7.62
CA ARG A 48 -11.72 10.26 9.04
C ARG A 48 -10.98 11.22 9.98
N GLY A 49 -10.14 12.11 9.44
CA GLY A 49 -9.42 13.12 10.21
C GLY A 49 -8.05 12.69 10.71
N TYR A 50 -7.52 11.56 10.24
CA TYR A 50 -6.19 11.11 10.66
C TYR A 50 -5.09 12.05 10.12
N ALA A 51 -4.07 12.29 10.95
CA ALA A 51 -2.95 13.17 10.67
C ALA A 51 -1.59 12.46 10.80
N PRO A 52 -0.52 12.99 10.16
CA PRO A 52 0.83 12.47 10.33
C PRO A 52 1.24 12.43 11.81
N GLY A 53 1.78 11.29 12.25
CA GLY A 53 2.19 11.05 13.64
C GLY A 53 1.17 10.29 14.49
N GLU A 54 -0.05 10.10 13.99
CA GLU A 54 -1.06 9.31 14.69
C GLU A 54 -0.90 7.80 14.48
N ALA A 55 -1.28 7.02 15.49
CA ALA A 55 -1.20 5.57 15.46
C ALA A 55 -2.47 4.94 14.86
N VAL A 56 -2.29 3.92 14.03
CA VAL A 56 -3.38 3.09 13.46
C VAL A 56 -3.15 1.64 13.84
N ALA A 57 -4.09 1.05 14.58
CA ALA A 57 -4.03 -0.37 14.91
C ALA A 57 -4.45 -1.22 13.70
N VAL A 58 -3.66 -2.24 13.37
CA VAL A 58 -3.95 -3.20 12.31
C VAL A 58 -4.01 -4.60 12.93
N GLN A 59 -5.20 -5.18 12.93
CA GLN A 59 -5.43 -6.56 13.38
C GLN A 59 -5.94 -7.38 12.20
N LEU A 60 -5.07 -8.24 11.67
CA LEU A 60 -5.35 -9.12 10.55
C LEU A 60 -4.77 -10.51 10.85
N PRO A 61 -5.36 -11.59 10.30
CA PRO A 61 -4.73 -12.90 10.35
C PRO A 61 -3.41 -12.88 9.56
N SER A 62 -2.45 -13.73 9.96
CA SER A 62 -1.28 -13.99 9.13
C SER A 62 -1.72 -14.72 7.86
N LEU A 63 -1.59 -14.07 6.72
CA LEU A 63 -1.76 -14.74 5.42
C LEU A 63 -0.45 -15.50 5.11
N PRO A 64 -0.52 -16.78 4.71
CA PRO A 64 0.64 -17.53 4.23
C PRO A 64 1.10 -17.08 2.83
#